data_AF-A0AAX4L1M2-F1
#
_entry.id   AF-A0AAX4L1M2-F1
#
_cell.length_a   1.000
_cell.length_b   1.000
_cell.length_c   1.000
_cell.angle_alpha   90.00
_cell.angle_beta   90.00
_cell.angle_gamma   90.00
#
_symmetry.space_group_name_H-M   'P 1'
#
loop_
_entity.id
_entity.type
_entity.pdbx_description
1 polymer ?
#
loop_
_entity_poly.entity_id
_entity_poly.type
_entity_poly.pdbx_seq_one_letter_code
_entity_poly.pdbx_strand_id
1 'polypeptide(L)'
;MIEEIVCNFSPLNSHDFKFLCWFSINDFVDEKLRRIAKAEEEAREIRRKSANWDFINSLPPKLRIAIEYYIETGDIYNGTKLAGLAVDEFNELRIKAGIIAVD
;
A
#
# COMPACT_ATOMS: atom_id res chain seq x y z
N MET A 1 9.30 18.12 -5.97
CA MET A 1 10.74 17.88 -6.13
C MET A 1 10.97 16.39 -6.06
N ILE A 2 10.86 15.71 -7.21
CA ILE A 2 11.46 14.39 -7.39
C ILE A 2 12.68 14.72 -8.24
N GLU A 3 13.80 14.91 -7.57
CA GLU A 3 15.05 15.26 -8.23
C GLU A 3 15.53 14.11 -9.11
N GLU A 4 16.11 14.53 -10.23
CA GLU A 4 16.74 13.75 -11.27
C GLU A 4 17.73 12.73 -10.69
N ILE A 5 17.33 11.47 -10.61
CA ILE A 5 18.28 10.37 -10.52
C ILE A 5 18.69 10.00 -11.95
N VAL A 6 19.74 10.70 -12.39
CA VAL A 6 20.86 10.24 -13.23
C VAL A 6 20.54 9.12 -14.24
N CYS A 7 20.35 9.54 -15.50
CA CYS A 7 20.75 8.74 -16.65
C CYS A 7 21.69 9.55 -17.53
N ASN A 8 22.92 9.75 -17.04
CA ASN A 8 24.06 10.06 -17.91
C ASN A 8 24.44 8.80 -18.70
N PHE A 9 23.62 8.42 -19.68
CA PHE A 9 23.97 7.40 -20.66
C PHE A 9 24.26 8.13 -21.97
N SER A 10 25.54 8.30 -22.27
CA SER A 10 26.02 8.94 -23.50
C SER A 10 25.41 8.25 -24.72
N PRO A 11 24.79 8.99 -25.67
CA PRO A 11 24.15 8.39 -26.82
C PRO A 11 25.21 8.11 -27.88
N LEU A 12 25.69 6.87 -27.98
CA LEU A 12 26.48 6.43 -29.12
C LEU A 12 25.80 5.25 -29.82
N ASN A 13 25.14 5.60 -30.92
CA ASN A 13 24.96 4.85 -32.17
C ASN A 13 23.75 3.91 -32.32
N SER A 14 22.79 4.39 -33.12
CA SER A 14 22.17 3.75 -34.30
C SER A 14 21.47 2.39 -34.21
N HIS A 15 20.96 1.98 -33.06
CA HIS A 15 19.95 0.89 -33.00
C HIS A 15 18.74 1.31 -32.15
N ASP A 16 17.99 2.25 -32.69
CA ASP A 16 16.86 2.98 -32.06
C ASP A 16 15.60 2.15 -31.75
N PHE A 17 15.59 0.84 -32.02
CA PHE A 17 14.43 0.00 -31.72
C PHE A 17 14.32 -0.39 -30.23
N LYS A 18 15.47 -0.53 -29.54
CA LYS A 18 15.48 -0.89 -28.11
C LYS A 18 15.11 0.29 -27.19
N PHE A 19 15.43 1.51 -27.60
CA PHE A 19 15.13 2.71 -26.81
C PHE A 19 13.63 3.04 -26.83
N LEU A 20 13.00 2.98 -28.01
CA LEU A 20 11.55 3.10 -28.17
C LEU A 20 10.79 1.98 -27.43
N CYS A 21 11.31 0.75 -27.44
CA CYS A 21 10.71 -0.36 -26.69
C CYS A 21 10.82 -0.15 -25.17
N TRP A 22 11.98 0.29 -24.66
CA TRP A 22 12.16 0.62 -23.25
C TRP A 22 11.31 1.83 -22.79
N PHE A 23 11.22 2.87 -23.62
CA PHE A 23 10.39 4.04 -23.35
C PHE A 23 8.89 3.68 -23.33
N SER A 24 8.42 2.91 -24.31
CA SER A 24 7.05 2.41 -24.35
C SER A 24 6.71 1.45 -23.20
N ILE A 25 7.67 0.65 -22.72
CA ILE A 25 7.52 -0.18 -21.52
C ILE A 25 7.40 0.69 -20.26
N ASN A 26 8.22 1.74 -20.13
CA ASN A 26 8.16 2.65 -18.99
C ASN A 26 6.85 3.43 -18.93
N ASP A 27 6.36 3.96 -20.05
CA ASP A 27 5.07 4.68 -20.09
C ASP A 27 3.88 3.80 -19.67
N PHE A 28 3.89 2.52 -20.05
CA PHE A 28 2.87 1.55 -19.64
C PHE A 28 2.93 1.24 -18.14
N VAL A 29 4.14 1.08 -17.60
CA VAL A 29 4.35 0.86 -16.16
C VAL A 29 3.86 2.07 -15.36
N ASP A 30 4.11 3.29 -15.83
CA ASP A 30 3.75 4.53 -15.15
C ASP A 30 2.23 4.71 -15.01
N GLU A 31 1.47 4.47 -16.09
CA GLU A 31 0.00 4.49 -16.07
C GLU A 31 -0.56 3.44 -15.10
N LYS A 32 0.01 2.23 -15.09
CA LYS A 32 -0.41 1.16 -14.18
C LYS A 32 -0.11 1.51 -12.71
N LEU A 33 1.05 2.09 -12.42
CA LEU A 33 1.42 2.54 -11.09
C LEU A 33 0.47 3.62 -10.57
N ARG A 34 0.08 4.58 -11.42
CA ARG A 34 -0.89 5.62 -11.05
C ARG A 34 -2.25 5.04 -10.67
N ARG A 35 -2.73 4.04 -11.43
CA ARG A 35 -4.01 3.36 -11.13
C ARG A 35 -3.96 2.61 -9.80
N ILE A 36 -2.87 1.88 -9.56
CA ILE A 36 -2.66 1.15 -8.30
C ILE A 36 -2.60 2.14 -7.13
N ALA A 37 -1.81 3.22 -7.25
CA ALA A 37 -1.70 4.23 -6.20
C ALA A 37 -3.05 4.89 -5.88
N LYS A 38 -3.90 5.12 -6.88
CA LYS A 38 -5.25 5.65 -6.68
C LYS A 38 -6.15 4.65 -5.96
N ALA A 39 -6.13 3.38 -6.38
CA ALA A 39 -6.92 2.32 -5.73
C ALA A 39 -6.51 2.13 -4.26
N GLU A 40 -5.21 2.18 -3.96
CA GLU A 40 -4.67 2.12 -2.60
C GLU A 40 -5.16 3.28 -1.72
N GLU A 41 -5.22 4.50 -2.27
CA GLU A 41 -5.76 5.66 -1.56
C GLU A 41 -7.26 5.48 -1.25
N GLU A 42 -8.04 5.07 -2.25
CA GLU A 42 -9.47 4.82 -2.09
C GLU A 42 -9.73 3.72 -1.04
N ALA A 43 -8.97 2.62 -1.10
CA ALA A 43 -9.05 1.54 -0.11
C ALA A 43 -8.69 2.02 1.30
N ARG A 44 -7.67 2.88 1.44
CA ARG A 44 -7.28 3.49 2.73
C ARG A 44 -8.39 4.38 3.28
N GLU A 45 -9.00 5.22 2.44
CA GLU A 45 -10.12 6.05 2.86
C GLU A 45 -11.32 5.21 3.34
N ILE A 46 -11.65 4.13 2.63
CA ILE A 46 -12.74 3.23 3.01
C ILE A 46 -12.44 2.58 4.37
N ARG A 47 -11.20 2.11 4.59
CA ARG A 47 -10.78 1.53 5.87
C ARG A 47 -10.90 2.54 7.01
N ARG A 48 -10.45 3.79 6.83
CA ARG A 48 -10.58 4.85 7.85
C ARG A 48 -12.03 5.23 8.16
N LYS A 49 -12.90 5.28 7.14
CA LYS A 49 -14.32 5.64 7.29
C LYS A 49 -15.13 4.50 7.93
N SER A 50 -14.79 3.24 7.66
CA SER A 50 -15.48 2.07 8.20
C SER A 50 -15.01 1.67 9.60
N ALA A 51 -13.78 2.06 9.98
CA ALA A 51 -13.21 1.71 11.28
C ALA A 51 -14.04 2.25 12.45
N ASN A 52 -14.37 1.35 13.39
CA ASN A 52 -14.96 1.73 14.67
C ASN A 52 -13.87 2.24 15.62
N TRP A 53 -13.64 3.54 15.61
CA TRP A 53 -12.63 4.21 16.42
C TRP A 53 -12.85 4.06 17.93
N ASP A 54 -14.10 3.95 18.40
CA ASP A 54 -14.40 3.75 19.83
C ASP A 54 -13.89 2.38 20.31
N PHE A 55 -14.10 1.34 19.49
CA PHE A 55 -13.55 0.02 19.78
C PHE A 55 -12.02 0.03 19.73
N ILE A 56 -11.43 0.65 18.70
CA ILE A 56 -9.96 0.72 18.54
C ILE A 56 -9.30 1.45 19.72
N ASN A 57 -9.90 2.54 20.19
CA ASN A 57 -9.40 3.31 21.33
C ASN A 57 -9.50 2.55 22.67
N SER A 58 -10.42 1.59 22.77
CA SER A 58 -10.57 0.72 23.94
C SER A 58 -9.52 -0.40 24.01
N LEU A 59 -8.84 -0.70 22.90
CA LEU A 59 -7.86 -1.79 22.83
C LEU A 59 -6.57 -1.46 23.59
N PRO A 60 -5.85 -2.49 24.05
CA PRO A 60 -4.48 -2.34 24.55
C PRO A 60 -3.59 -1.63 23.53
N PRO A 61 -2.64 -0.78 23.95
CA PRO A 61 -1.81 0.03 23.05
C PRO A 61 -1.13 -0.75 21.92
N LYS A 62 -0.68 -1.98 22.21
CA LYS A 62 -0.04 -2.86 21.23
C LYS A 62 -0.99 -3.26 20.09
N LEU A 63 -2.22 -3.65 20.41
CA LEU A 63 -3.22 -4.05 19.42
C LEU A 63 -3.76 -2.84 18.66
N ARG A 64 -3.93 -1.71 19.36
CA ARG A 64 -4.33 -0.45 18.73
C ARG A 64 -3.36 -0.04 17.62
N ILE A 65 -2.05 -0.02 17.91
CA ILE A 65 -1.01 0.31 16.92
C ILE A 65 -1.05 -0.65 15.73
N ALA A 66 -1.24 -1.95 15.98
CA ALA A 66 -1.31 -2.94 14.91
C ALA A 66 -2.53 -2.74 13.99
N ILE A 67 -3.69 -2.38 14.56
CA ILE A 67 -4.91 -2.10 13.78
C ILE A 67 -4.78 -0.76 13.03
N GLU A 68 -4.25 0.29 13.67
CA GLU A 68 -3.95 1.56 13.00
C GLU A 68 -3.01 1.35 11.81
N TYR A 69 -1.96 0.53 11.99
CA TYR A 69 -1.07 0.15 10.90
C TYR A 69 -1.84 -0.52 9.75
N TYR A 70 -2.74 -1.47 10.03
CA TYR A 70 -3.57 -2.11 9.01
C TYR A 70 -4.53 -1.13 8.31
N ILE A 71 -5.09 -0.14 9.02
CA ILE A 71 -5.94 0.90 8.43
C ILE A 71 -5.15 1.77 7.44
N GLU A 72 -3.86 1.99 7.68
CA GLU A 72 -3.01 2.81 6.81
C GLU A 72 -2.43 2.03 5.62
N THR A 73 -1.93 0.81 5.85
CA THR A 73 -1.19 0.04 4.82
C THR A 73 -2.00 -1.07 4.17
N GLY A 74 -2.96 -1.67 4.87
CA GLY A 74 -3.72 -2.82 4.38
C GLY A 74 -2.96 -4.15 4.55
N ASP A 75 -1.78 -4.11 5.17
CA ASP A 75 -0.93 -5.28 5.32
C ASP A 75 -1.25 -6.06 6.61
N ILE A 76 -1.97 -7.17 6.44
CA ILE A 76 -2.34 -8.08 7.53
C ILE A 76 -1.10 -8.75 8.13
N TYR A 77 -0.11 -9.13 7.33
CA TYR A 77 1.04 -9.91 7.80
C TYR A 77 1.99 -9.10 8.67
N ASN A 78 2.22 -7.84 8.31
CA ASN A 78 3.02 -6.96 9.16
C ASN A 78 2.20 -6.48 10.37
N GLY A 79 0.88 -6.30 10.24
CA GLY A 79 -0.02 -6.04 11.36
C GLY A 79 -0.01 -7.15 12.41
N THR A 80 -0.06 -8.42 12.00
CA THR A 80 -0.03 -9.57 12.92
C THR A 80 1.28 -9.69 13.68
N LYS A 81 2.41 -9.42 13.02
CA LYS A 81 3.73 -9.37 13.68
C LYS A 81 3.80 -8.28 14.75
N LEU A 82 3.23 -7.10 14.47
CA LEU A 82 3.15 -6.01 15.45
C LEU A 82 2.27 -6.36 16.64
N ALA A 83 1.11 -6.99 16.40
CA ALA A 83 0.22 -7.47 17.47
C ALA A 83 0.85 -8.64 18.26
N GLY A 84 1.66 -9.47 17.61
CA GLY A 84 2.13 -10.75 18.14
C GLY A 84 1.02 -11.79 18.25
N LEU A 85 0.09 -11.78 17.28
CA LEU A 85 -1.05 -12.70 17.20
C LEU A 85 -0.96 -13.55 15.94
N ALA A 86 -1.71 -14.65 15.89
CA ALA A 86 -1.90 -15.39 14.65
C ALA A 86 -2.71 -14.57 13.62
N VAL A 87 -2.57 -14.91 12.33
CA VAL A 87 -3.29 -14.22 11.24
C VAL A 87 -4.81 -14.31 11.43
N ASP A 88 -5.31 -15.47 11.84
CA ASP A 88 -6.74 -15.69 12.07
C ASP A 88 -7.27 -14.82 13.21
N GLU A 89 -6.55 -14.75 14.34
CA GLU A 89 -6.91 -13.93 15.50
C GLU A 89 -6.93 -12.44 15.16
N PHE A 90 -5.97 -11.97 14.35
CA PHE A 90 -5.94 -10.60 13.90
C PHE A 90 -7.08 -10.28 12.94
N ASN A 91 -7.44 -11.22 12.07
CA ASN A 91 -8.59 -11.06 11.18
C ASN A 91 -9.91 -10.98 11.97
N GLU A 92 -10.07 -11.76 13.04
CA GLU A 92 -11.21 -11.60 13.96
C GLU A 92 -11.23 -10.22 14.62
N LEU A 93 -10.08 -9.72 15.07
CA LEU A 93 -9.97 -8.37 15.64
C LEU A 93 -10.34 -7.28 14.62
N ARG A 94 -9.92 -7.44 13.36
CA ARG A 94 -10.30 -6.55 12.26
C ARG A 94 -11.82 -6.52 12.06
N ILE A 95 -12.47 -7.68 12.06
CA ILE A 95 -13.93 -7.79 11.91
C ILE A 95 -14.64 -7.13 13.10
N LYS A 96 -14.15 -7.34 14.33
CA LYS A 96 -14.68 -6.68 15.54
C LYS A 96 -14.50 -5.16 15.48
N ALA A 97 -13.40 -4.69 14.90
CA ALA A 97 -13.15 -3.28 14.65
C ALA A 97 -14.00 -2.69 13.50
N GLY A 98 -14.83 -3.49 12.82
CA GLY A 98 -15.72 -3.05 11.76
C GLY A 98 -15.02 -2.67 10.45
N ILE A 99 -13.73 -3.01 10.31
CA ILE A 99 -12.93 -2.60 9.16
C ILE A 99 -13.22 -3.53 7.99
N ILE A 100 -13.65 -2.97 6.86
CA ILE A 100 -13.91 -3.73 5.63
C ILE A 100 -12.59 -4.13 4.98
N ALA A 101 -12.50 -5.38 4.51
CA ALA A 101 -11.37 -5.82 3.69
C ALA A 101 -11.61 -5.32 2.26
N VAL A 102 -10.69 -4.50 1.77
CA VAL A 102 -10.69 -3.97 0.41
C VAL A 102 -9.30 -4.26 -0.14
N ASP A 103 -9.24 -5.08 -1.17
CA ASP A 103 -8.03 -5.61 -1.81
C ASP A 103 -7.85 -5.03 -3.22
#